data_AF-A0A7Y2GNW0-F1
#
_entry.id   AF-A0A7Y2GNW0-F1
#
_cell.length_a   1.000
_cell.length_b   1.000
_cell.length_c   1.000
_cell.angle_alpha   90.00
_cell.angle_beta   90.00
_cell.angle_gamma   90.00
#
_symmetry.space_group_name_H-M   'P 1'
#
loop_
_entity.id
_entity.type
_entity.pdbx_description
1 polymer ?
#
loop_
_entity_poly.entity_id
_entity_poly.type
_entity_poly.pdbx_seq_one_letter_code
_entity_poly.pdbx_strand_id
1 'polypeptide(L)' 'MDLLHRANDFENRKWSGMTTSDRINASREAKELILSLNEVYKKTKDESLMDMMKRLTVIKRKIEKRLKGRL' A
#
# COMPACT_ATOMS: atom_id res chain seq x y z
N MET A 1 15.57 -7.72 -0.32
CA MET A 1 15.08 -6.33 -0.41
C MET A 1 14.24 -6.04 0.82
N ASP A 2 14.62 -5.01 1.56
CA ASP A 2 13.99 -4.62 2.83
C ASP A 2 12.50 -4.28 2.63
N LEU A 3 11.64 -4.77 3.53
CA LEU A 3 10.20 -4.53 3.51
C LEU A 3 9.89 -3.03 3.54
N LEU A 4 10.66 -2.26 4.30
CA LEU A 4 10.54 -0.81 4.40
C LEU A 4 10.90 -0.11 3.09
N HIS A 5 11.91 -0.62 2.38
CA HIS A 5 12.28 -0.09 1.08
C HIS A 5 11.16 -0.32 0.06
N ARG A 6 10.61 -1.54 -0.02
CA ARG A 6 9.45 -1.84 -0.89
C ARG A 6 8.24 -0.98 -0.56
N ALA A 7 7.96 -0.75 0.73
CA ALA A 7 6.87 0.12 1.15
C ALA A 7 7.08 1.58 0.72
N ASN A 8 8.29 2.10 0.87
CA ASN A 8 8.67 3.45 0.42
C ASN A 8 8.60 3.58 -1.10
N ASP A 9 9.09 2.60 -1.86
CA ASP A 9 9.03 2.60 -3.32
C ASP A 9 7.59 2.61 -3.82
N PHE A 10 6.73 1.82 -3.17
CA PHE A 10 5.31 1.81 -3.46
C PHE A 10 4.67 3.17 -3.18
N GLU A 11 4.95 3.77 -2.02
CA GLU A 11 4.42 5.08 -1.64
C GLU A 11 4.80 6.16 -2.67
N ASN A 12 6.05 6.16 -3.13
CA ASN A 12 6.59 7.16 -4.05
C ASN A 12 6.33 6.88 -5.54
N ARG A 13 5.73 5.73 -5.89
CA ARG A 13 5.42 5.38 -7.28
C ARG A 13 4.41 6.37 -7.88
N LYS A 14 4.57 6.69 -9.17
CA LYS A 14 3.58 7.48 -9.91
C LYS A 14 2.32 6.66 -10.15
N TRP A 15 1.19 7.14 -9.64
CA TRP A 15 -0.12 6.51 -9.74
C TRP A 15 -1.01 7.04 -10.90
N SER A 16 -0.46 7.88 -11.78
CA SER A 16 -1.15 8.37 -12.99
C SER A 16 -1.09 7.35 -14.13
N GLY A 17 -2.05 7.41 -15.05
CA GLY A 17 -2.03 6.61 -16.29
C GLY A 17 -2.27 5.11 -16.17
N MET A 18 -2.51 4.58 -14.97
CA MET A 18 -2.71 3.14 -14.76
C MET A 18 -3.93 2.57 -15.51
N THR A 19 -3.76 1.38 -16.11
CA THR A 19 -4.86 0.55 -16.61
C THR A 19 -5.67 -0.08 -15.47
N THR A 20 -6.77 -0.76 -15.79
CA THR A 20 -7.53 -1.54 -14.79
C THR A 20 -6.70 -2.67 -14.19
N SER A 21 -5.89 -3.37 -15.01
CA SER A 21 -5.00 -4.44 -14.54
C SER A 21 -3.95 -3.89 -13.56
N ASP A 22 -3.31 -2.77 -13.90
CA ASP A 22 -2.32 -2.12 -13.04
C ASP A 22 -2.91 -1.75 -11.68
N ARG A 23 -4.14 -1.21 -11.66
CA ARG A 23 -4.84 -0.86 -10.42
C ARG A 23 -5.15 -2.10 -9.58
N ILE A 24 -5.53 -3.22 -10.18
CA ILE A 24 -5.79 -4.47 -9.46
C ILE A 24 -4.49 -4.96 -8.82
N ASN A 25 -3.40 -5.00 -9.59
CA ASN A 25 -2.10 -5.44 -9.09
C ASN A 25 -1.59 -4.52 -7.97
N ALA A 26 -1.70 -3.20 -8.15
CA ALA A 26 -1.32 -2.22 -7.14
C ALA A 26 -2.15 -2.33 -5.85
N SER A 27 -3.45 -2.59 -5.94
CA SER A 27 -4.29 -2.81 -4.76
C SER A 27 -3.88 -4.07 -3.99
N ARG A 28 -3.53 -5.14 -4.70
CA ARG A 28 -3.01 -6.39 -4.11
C ARG A 28 -1.65 -6.17 -3.45
N GLU A 29 -0.73 -5.52 -4.14
CA GLU A 29 0.61 -5.17 -3.65
C GLU A 29 0.52 -4.31 -2.38
N ALA A 30 -0.34 -3.28 -2.35
CA ALA A 30 -0.57 -2.48 -1.15
C ALA A 30 -1.06 -3.33 0.04
N LYS A 31 -1.99 -4.27 -0.22
CA LYS A 31 -2.52 -5.16 0.83
C LYS A 31 -1.42 -6.07 1.37
N GLU A 32 -0.60 -6.65 0.50
CA GLU A 32 0.54 -7.48 0.88
C GLU A 32 1.50 -6.71 1.79
N LEU A 33 1.92 -5.51 1.36
CA LEU A 33 2.83 -4.65 2.12
C LEU A 33 2.27 -4.30 3.51
N ILE A 34 0.99 -3.93 3.60
CA ILE A 34 0.35 -3.61 4.88
C ILE A 34 0.33 -4.82 5.81
N LEU A 35 -0.02 -6.02 5.30
CA LEU A 35 -0.04 -7.23 6.13
C LEU A 35 1.37 -7.62 6.59
N SER A 36 2.37 -7.53 5.71
CA SER A 36 3.77 -7.76 6.08
C SER A 36 4.27 -6.78 7.13
N LEU A 37 3.95 -5.48 6.99
CA LEU A 37 4.30 -4.46 7.99
C LEU A 37 3.63 -4.73 9.33
N ASN A 38 2.38 -5.21 9.33
CA ASN A 38 1.67 -5.57 10.55
C ASN A 38 2.33 -6.72 11.29
N GLU A 39 2.87 -7.72 10.60
CA GLU A 39 3.61 -8.83 11.24
C GLU A 39 4.90 -8.35 11.92
N VAL A 40 5.59 -7.36 11.33
CA VAL A 40 6.76 -6.73 11.98
C VAL A 40 6.32 -5.86 13.16
N TYR A 41 5.25 -5.08 13.00
CA TYR A 41 4.69 -4.24 14.06
C TYR A 41 4.24 -5.07 15.26
N LYS A 42 3.63 -6.24 15.08
CA LYS A 42 3.23 -7.11 16.20
C LYS A 42 4.40 -7.50 17.09
N LYS A 43 5.61 -7.65 16.51
CA LYS A 43 6.83 -8.05 17.23
C LYS A 43 7.58 -6.85 17.83
N THR A 44 7.65 -5.75 17.10
CA THR A 44 8.48 -4.57 17.45
C THR A 44 7.70 -3.50 18.20
N LYS A 45 6.38 -3.41 17.98
CA LYS A 45 5.49 -2.31 18.39
C LYS A 45 5.96 -0.93 17.93
N ASP A 46 6.75 -0.87 16.87
CA ASP A 46 7.27 0.38 16.32
C ASP A 46 6.16 1.20 15.66
N GLU A 47 5.89 2.39 16.22
CA GLU A 47 4.86 3.31 15.73
C GLU A 47 5.12 3.79 14.29
N SER A 48 6.39 3.83 13.85
CA SER A 48 6.75 4.24 12.49
C SER A 48 6.17 3.29 11.43
N LEU A 49 6.06 1.99 11.76
CA LEU A 49 5.41 0.98 10.92
C LEU A 49 3.91 1.26 10.79
N MET A 50 3.28 1.74 11.85
CA MET A 50 1.87 2.10 11.84
C MET A 50 1.60 3.29 10.92
N ASP A 51 2.46 4.30 10.96
CA ASP A 51 2.34 5.44 10.05
C ASP A 51 2.56 5.04 8.59
N MET A 52 3.52 4.15 8.31
CA MET A 52 3.68 3.57 6.97
C MET A 52 2.42 2.83 6.52
N MET A 53 1.85 1.97 7.36
CA MET A 53 0.61 1.25 7.05
C MET A 53 -0.57 2.20 6.76
N LYS A 54 -0.71 3.29 7.54
CA LYS A 54 -1.75 4.31 7.31
C LYS A 54 -1.59 4.97 5.93
N ARG A 55 -0.36 5.37 5.55
CA ARG A 55 -0.09 5.99 4.24
C ARG A 55 -0.40 5.04 3.08
N LEU A 56 0.06 3.79 3.17
CA LEU A 56 -0.26 2.75 2.19
C LEU A 56 -1.77 2.48 2.09
N THR A 57 -2.48 2.50 3.22
CA THR A 57 -3.94 2.30 3.26
C THR A 57 -4.69 3.41 2.53
N VAL A 58 -4.25 4.67 2.67
CA VAL A 58 -4.83 5.80 1.93
C VAL A 58 -4.63 5.64 0.43
N ILE A 59 -3.43 5.25 0.00
CA ILE A 59 -3.12 4.98 -1.42
C ILE A 59 -4.02 3.85 -1.95
N LYS A 60 -4.07 2.72 -1.24
CA LYS A 60 -4.92 1.58 -1.59
C LYS A 60 -6.39 1.98 -1.76
N ARG A 61 -6.96 2.74 -0.80
CA ARG A 61 -8.34 3.25 -0.89
C ARG A 61 -8.56 4.12 -2.14
N LYS A 62 -7.61 4.97 -2.50
CA LYS A 62 -7.70 5.80 -3.73
C LYS A 62 -7.73 4.93 -4.99
N ILE A 63 -6.90 3.89 -5.05
CA ILE A 63 -6.86 2.93 -6.17
C ILE A 63 -8.17 2.15 -6.27
N GLU A 64 -8.68 1.63 -5.15
CA GLU A 64 -9.92 0.87 -5.10
C GLU A 64 -11.15 1.72 -5.45
N LYS A 65 -11.19 2.99 -5.02
CA LYS A 65 -12.25 3.92 -5.42
C LYS A 65 -12.28 4.11 -6.94
N ARG A 66 -11.13 4.14 -7.61
CA ARG A 66 -11.04 4.23 -9.07
C ARG A 66 -11.45 2.92 -9.77
N LEU A 67 -11.24 1.78 -9.13
CA LEU A 67 -11.66 0.46 -9.65
C LEU A 67 -13.17 0.26 -9.55
N LYS A 68 -13.78 0.64 -8.43
CA LYS A 68 -15.22 0.45 -8.17
C LYS A 68 -16.11 1.45 -8.90
N GLY A 69 -15.53 2.47 -9.55
CA GLY A 69 -16.27 3.60 -10.12
C GLY A 69 -16.84 4.53 -9.03
N ARG A 70 -17.47 5.64 -9.44
CA ARG A 70 -18.28 6.47 -8.54
C ARG A 70 -19.56 5.69 -8.22
N LEU A 71 -19.53 4.92 -7.13
CA LEU A 71 -20.72 4.67 -6.33
C LEU A 71 -20.92 5.85 -5.38
#